data_AF-A0A284QTR0-F1
#
_entry.id   AF-A0A284QTR0-F1
#
_cell.length_a   1.000
_cell.length_b   1.000
_cell.length_c   1.000
_cell.angle_alpha   90.00
_cell.angle_beta   90.00
_cell.angle_gamma   90.00
#
_symmetry.space_group_name_H-M   'P 1'
#
loop_
_entity.id
_entity.type
_entity.pdbx_description
1 polymer ?
#
loop_
_entity_poly.entity_id
_entity_poly.type
_entity_poly.pdbx_seq_one_letter_code
_entity_poly.pdbx_strand_id
1 'polypeptide(L)'
;MPKRRTWIFIGISVIAGIALTPVIVPPILRIFGFGAAGPVAGGITAAIQSGIGNVAAGSLFAVWQSIAIGGTIPWGVYAVSGIIGGITGWILSRFGGESDEALIMLQTRII
;
A
#
# COMPACT_ATOMS: atom_id res chain seq x y z
N MET A 1 -4.43 -7.68 -25.44
CA MET A 1 -5.19 -7.96 -24.19
C MET A 1 -4.25 -8.61 -23.16
N PRO A 2 -4.32 -8.28 -21.86
CA PRO A 2 -3.48 -8.91 -20.85
C PRO A 2 -3.72 -10.42 -20.79
N LYS A 3 -2.65 -11.23 -20.61
CA LYS A 3 -2.77 -12.69 -20.45
C LYS A 3 -3.58 -13.01 -19.18
N ARG A 4 -4.36 -14.10 -19.17
CA ARG A 4 -5.17 -14.54 -18.00
C ARG A 4 -4.37 -14.56 -16.69
N ARG A 5 -3.09 -14.94 -16.76
CA ARG A 5 -2.15 -14.94 -15.63
C ARG A 5 -1.94 -13.55 -15.02
N THR A 6 -1.84 -12.49 -15.84
CA THR A 6 -1.67 -11.11 -15.38
C THR A 6 -2.85 -10.66 -14.52
N TRP A 7 -4.07 -11.02 -14.88
CA TRP A 7 -5.26 -10.70 -14.09
C TRP A 7 -5.26 -11.38 -12.72
N ILE A 8 -4.76 -12.62 -12.63
CA ILE A 8 -4.62 -13.33 -11.35
C ILE A 8 -3.63 -12.60 -10.44
N PHE A 9 -2.45 -12.24 -10.95
CA PHE A 9 -1.45 -11.52 -10.17
C PHE A 9 -1.97 -10.16 -9.68
N ILE A 10 -2.65 -9.39 -10.54
CA ILE A 10 -3.27 -8.11 -10.16
C ILE A 10 -4.34 -8.33 -9.08
N GLY A 11 -5.23 -9.32 -9.24
CA GLY A 11 -6.29 -9.58 -8.27
C GLY A 11 -5.75 -9.93 -6.88
N ILE A 12 -4.78 -10.84 -6.81
CA ILE A 12 -4.15 -11.26 -5.55
C ILE A 12 -3.45 -10.08 -4.88
N SER A 13 -2.70 -9.29 -5.64
CA SER A 13 -1.91 -8.20 -5.08
C SER A 13 -2.76 -7.01 -4.62
N VAL A 14 -3.90 -6.73 -5.28
CA VAL A 14 -4.91 -5.77 -4.80
C VAL A 14 -5.47 -6.21 -3.45
N ILE A 15 -5.90 -7.48 -3.34
CA ILE A 15 -6.45 -8.03 -2.09
C ILE A 15 -5.39 -7.98 -0.98
N ALA A 16 -4.15 -8.38 -1.28
CA ALA A 16 -3.06 -8.33 -0.33
C ALA A 16 -2.75 -6.89 0.13
N GLY A 17 -2.72 -5.92 -0.78
CA GLY A 17 -2.49 -4.50 -0.46
C GLY A 17 -3.56 -3.96 0.50
N ILE A 18 -4.83 -4.24 0.21
CA ILE A 18 -5.96 -3.84 1.07
C ILE A 18 -5.87 -4.54 2.44
N ALA A 19 -5.65 -5.86 2.46
CA ALA A 19 -5.64 -6.66 3.69
C ALA A 19 -4.47 -6.29 4.62
N LEU A 20 -3.32 -5.91 4.08
CA LEU A 20 -2.13 -5.54 4.87
C LEU A 20 -2.14 -4.09 5.36
N THR A 21 -3.05 -3.25 4.84
CA THR A 21 -3.18 -1.84 5.21
C THR A 21 -3.23 -1.60 6.74
N PRO A 22 -4.10 -2.27 7.53
CA PRO A 22 -4.16 -2.04 8.98
C PRO A 22 -2.90 -2.49 9.74
N VAL A 23 -2.10 -3.40 9.15
CA VAL A 23 -0.87 -3.89 9.77
C VAL A 23 0.30 -2.95 9.49
N ILE A 24 0.34 -2.36 8.29
CA ILE A 24 1.49 -1.58 7.81
C ILE A 24 1.36 -0.09 8.13
N VAL A 25 0.16 0.49 8.04
CA VAL A 25 -0.04 1.94 8.18
C VAL A 25 0.34 2.46 9.58
N PRO A 26 -0.09 1.86 10.70
CA PRO A 26 0.25 2.38 12.03
C PRO A 26 1.77 2.38 12.32
N PRO A 27 2.54 1.31 12.03
CA PRO A 27 3.99 1.34 12.16
C PRO A 27 4.66 2.42 11.31
N ILE A 28 4.21 2.64 10.08
CA ILE A 28 4.76 3.69 9.21
C ILE A 28 4.56 5.07 9.87
N LEU A 29 3.37 5.36 10.38
CA LEU A 29 3.10 6.64 11.05
C LEU A 29 3.97 6.85 12.30
N ARG A 30 4.30 5.77 13.02
CA ARG A 30 5.23 5.82 14.15
C ARG A 30 6.66 6.18 13.74
N ILE A 31 7.13 5.66 12.60
CA ILE A 31 8.43 6.02 12.03
C ILE A 31 8.45 7.51 11.63
N PHE A 32 7.34 8.04 11.10
CA PHE A 32 7.22 9.45 10.76
C PHE A 32 7.10 10.40 11.97
N GLY A 33 7.08 9.86 13.20
CA GLY A 33 7.10 10.64 14.43
C GLY A 33 5.73 10.83 15.10
N PHE A 34 4.71 10.06 14.71
CA PHE A 34 3.46 10.01 15.48
C PHE A 34 3.58 9.02 16.65
N GLY A 35 3.37 9.51 17.87
CA GLY A 35 3.27 8.71 19.09
C GLY A 35 1.82 8.33 19.42
N ALA A 36 1.64 7.61 20.54
CA ALA A 36 0.35 7.08 20.99
C ALA A 36 -0.71 8.14 21.33
N ALA A 37 -0.30 9.40 21.56
CA ALA A 37 -1.19 10.52 21.86
C ALA A 37 -1.13 11.66 20.82
N GLY A 38 -0.35 11.50 19.74
CA GLY A 38 -0.05 12.55 18.77
C GLY A 38 1.44 12.66 18.45
N PRO A 39 1.86 13.71 17.73
CA PRO A 39 3.26 13.94 17.36
C PRO A 39 4.23 13.87 18.55
N VAL A 40 5.32 13.13 18.38
CA VAL A 40 6.40 13.06 19.37
C VAL A 40 7.09 14.41 19.41
N ALA A 41 7.20 14.98 20.61
CA ALA A 41 7.85 16.27 20.83
C ALA A 41 9.30 16.24 20.30
N GLY A 42 9.68 17.26 19.53
CA GLY A 42 11.00 17.35 18.89
C GLY A 42 11.18 16.49 17.62
N GLY A 43 10.14 15.76 17.18
CA GLY A 43 10.16 14.97 15.95
C GLY A 43 9.79 15.77 14.69
N ILE A 44 9.94 15.12 13.52
CA ILE A 44 9.60 15.69 12.20
C ILE A 44 8.14 16.17 12.16
N THR A 45 7.22 15.39 12.73
CA THR A 45 5.80 15.71 12.76
C THR A 45 5.48 16.90 13.65
N ALA A 46 6.21 17.05 14.77
CA ALA A 46 6.07 18.21 15.66
C ALA A 46 6.60 19.49 14.98
N ALA A 47 7.69 19.39 14.20
CA ALA A 47 8.17 20.50 13.38
C ALA A 47 7.12 20.91 12.33
N ILE A 48 6.52 19.94 11.62
CA ILE A 48 5.43 20.22 10.67
C ILE A 48 4.22 20.86 11.36
N GLN A 49 3.79 20.34 12.51
CA GLN A 49 2.67 20.92 13.26
C GLN A 49 2.99 22.35 13.73
N SER A 50 4.23 22.63 14.13
CA SER A 50 4.64 23.97 14.56
C SER A 50 4.49 25.03 13.45
N GLY A 51 4.66 24.62 12.19
CA GLY A 51 4.43 25.48 11.02
C GLY A 51 2.96 25.60 10.60
N ILE A 52 2.14 24.56 10.85
CA ILE A 52 0.70 24.56 10.55
C ILE A 52 -0.09 25.33 11.61
N GLY A 53 0.36 25.29 12.87
CA GLY A 53 -0.38 25.83 14.01
C GLY A 53 -1.53 24.91 14.41
N ASN A 54 -2.77 25.44 14.40
CA ASN A 54 -3.94 24.67 14.78
C ASN A 54 -4.30 23.64 13.69
N VAL A 55 -4.27 22.36 14.05
CA VAL A 55 -4.63 21.28 13.13
C VAL A 55 -6.12 21.37 12.82
N ALA A 56 -6.45 21.79 11.60
CA ALA A 56 -7.84 21.84 11.15
C ALA A 56 -8.46 20.44 11.16
N ALA A 57 -9.65 20.32 11.74
CA ALA A 57 -10.42 19.08 11.73
C ALA A 57 -10.67 18.62 10.28
N GLY A 58 -10.42 17.35 9.99
CA GLY A 58 -10.54 16.79 8.65
C GLY A 58 -9.35 17.06 7.72
N SER A 59 -8.32 17.79 8.17
CA SER A 59 -7.06 17.88 7.43
C SER A 59 -6.35 16.54 7.31
N LEU A 60 -5.44 16.42 6.35
CA LEU A 60 -4.62 15.21 6.19
C LEU A 60 -3.84 14.87 7.46
N PHE A 61 -3.39 15.90 8.19
CA PHE A 61 -2.70 15.73 9.47
C PHE A 61 -3.63 15.15 10.55
N ALA A 62 -4.87 15.64 10.63
CA ALA A 62 -5.87 15.10 11.56
C ALA A 62 -6.20 13.63 11.25
N VAL A 63 -6.25 13.27 9.97
CA VAL A 63 -6.44 11.87 9.53
C VAL A 63 -5.26 11.00 9.99
N TRP A 64 -4.03 11.43 9.76
CA TRP A 64 -2.84 10.67 10.18
C TRP A 64 -2.74 10.55 11.69
N GLN A 65 -3.02 11.63 12.41
CA GLN A 65 -3.07 11.62 13.87
C GLN A 65 -4.14 10.63 14.37
N SER A 66 -5.34 10.65 13.79
CA SER A 66 -6.41 9.70 14.13
C SER A 66 -5.95 8.26 13.97
N ILE A 67 -5.35 7.90 12.83
CA ILE A 67 -4.87 6.54 12.59
C ILE A 67 -3.76 6.17 13.59
N ALA A 68 -2.84 7.08 13.87
CA ALA A 68 -1.71 6.82 14.76
C ALA A 68 -2.11 6.54 16.21
N ILE A 69 -3.20 7.16 16.70
CA ILE A 69 -3.73 6.93 18.05
C ILE A 69 -4.74 5.77 18.12
N GLY A 70 -4.90 5.00 17.04
CA GLY A 70 -5.78 3.82 16.99
C GLY A 70 -7.17 4.08 16.41
N GLY A 71 -7.38 5.22 15.74
CA GLY A 71 -8.61 5.53 15.02
C GLY A 71 -8.76 4.74 13.71
N THR A 72 -9.93 4.88 13.09
CA THR A 72 -10.29 4.17 11.86
C THR A 72 -9.47 4.65 10.67
N ILE A 73 -8.97 3.72 9.87
CA ILE A 73 -8.32 4.01 8.59
C ILE A 73 -9.41 4.38 7.58
N PRO A 74 -9.37 5.59 6.97
CA PRO A 74 -10.38 5.99 6.00
C PRO A 74 -10.24 5.18 4.70
N TRP A 75 -11.36 4.99 4.01
CA TRP A 75 -11.44 4.20 2.77
C TRP A 75 -10.41 4.62 1.70
N GLY A 76 -10.07 5.91 1.64
CA GLY A 76 -9.09 6.44 0.69
C GLY A 76 -7.71 5.79 0.81
N VAL A 77 -7.31 5.42 2.03
CA VAL A 77 -6.03 4.73 2.26
C VAL A 77 -6.07 3.30 1.70
N TYR A 78 -7.19 2.60 1.86
CA TYR A 78 -7.40 1.28 1.26
C TYR A 78 -7.46 1.32 -0.27
N ALA A 79 -8.03 2.38 -0.84
CA ALA A 79 -8.04 2.56 -2.30
C ALA A 79 -6.61 2.73 -2.83
N VAL A 80 -5.79 3.55 -2.17
CA VAL A 80 -4.38 3.75 -2.53
C VAL A 80 -3.58 2.46 -2.38
N SER A 81 -3.73 1.72 -1.29
CA SER A 81 -3.02 0.46 -1.09
C SER A 81 -3.44 -0.62 -2.10
N GLY A 82 -4.72 -0.66 -2.48
CA GLY A 82 -5.22 -1.51 -3.56
C GLY A 82 -4.61 -1.17 -4.91
N ILE A 83 -4.50 0.12 -5.26
CA ILE A 83 -3.85 0.57 -6.50
C ILE A 83 -2.37 0.17 -6.51
N ILE A 84 -1.63 0.43 -5.43
CA ILE A 84 -0.23 0.04 -5.29
C ILE A 84 -0.09 -1.47 -5.46
N GLY A 85 -0.93 -2.24 -4.77
CA GLY A 85 -1.00 -3.69 -4.91
C GLY A 85 -1.22 -4.11 -6.37
N GLY A 86 -2.20 -3.54 -7.06
CA GLY A 86 -2.47 -3.84 -8.46
C GLY A 86 -1.28 -3.55 -9.39
N ILE A 87 -0.57 -2.44 -9.18
CA ILE A 87 0.66 -2.12 -9.92
C ILE A 87 1.74 -3.16 -9.65
N THR A 88 1.95 -3.54 -8.38
CA THR A 88 2.91 -4.60 -8.01
C THR A 88 2.58 -5.92 -8.69
N GLY A 89 1.32 -6.35 -8.68
CA GLY A 89 0.89 -7.58 -9.35
C GLY A 89 1.08 -7.53 -10.87
N TRP A 90 0.83 -6.38 -11.48
CA TRP A 90 1.10 -6.18 -12.91
C TRP A 90 2.59 -6.31 -13.23
N ILE A 91 3.48 -5.69 -12.42
CA ILE A 91 4.94 -5.80 -12.57
C ILE A 91 5.38 -7.26 -12.40
N LEU A 92 4.94 -7.93 -11.34
CA LEU A 92 5.30 -9.33 -11.05
C LEU A 92 4.87 -10.28 -12.17
N SER A 93 3.74 -9.99 -12.83
CA SER A 93 3.28 -10.80 -13.95
C SER A 93 4.23 -10.82 -15.15
N ARG A 94 5.16 -9.86 -15.25
CA ARG A 94 6.17 -9.77 -16.31
C ARG A 94 7.34 -10.74 -16.12
N PHE A 95 7.69 -11.05 -14.89
CA PHE A 95 8.86 -11.89 -14.59
C PHE A 95 8.56 -13.40 -14.64
N GLY A 96 7.31 -13.82 -14.39
CA GLY A 96 6.92 -15.24 -14.46
C GLY A 96 6.65 -15.78 -15.88
N GLY A 97 7.04 -15.07 -16.95
CA GLY A 97 6.68 -15.36 -18.34
C GLY A 97 7.45 -16.47 -19.03
N GLU A 98 8.74 -16.59 -18.71
CA GLU A 98 9.68 -17.38 -19.50
C GLU A 98 9.46 -18.89 -19.39
N SER A 99 9.02 -19.38 -18.23
CA SER A 99 8.78 -20.81 -17.99
C SER A 99 7.60 -21.37 -18.78
N ASP A 100 6.54 -20.58 -18.98
CA ASP A 100 5.32 -21.02 -19.65
C ASP A 100 5.54 -21.16 -21.17
N GLU A 101 6.35 -20.28 -21.76
CA GLU A 101 6.66 -20.32 -23.19
C GLU A 101 7.64 -21.45 -23.53
N ALA A 102 8.61 -21.74 -22.64
CA ALA A 102 9.50 -22.89 -22.78
C ALA A 102 8.76 -24.23 -22.79
N LEU A 103 7.75 -24.39 -21.92
CA LEU A 103 6.91 -25.60 -21.87
C LEU A 103 6.04 -25.76 -23.12
N ILE A 104 5.47 -24.67 -23.64
CA ILE A 104 4.69 -24.69 -24.89
C ILE A 104 5.59 -25.04 -26.07
N MET A 105 6.79 -24.46 -26.16
CA MET A 105 7.74 -24.80 -27.23
C MET A 105 8.20 -26.27 -27.16
N LEU A 106 8.40 -26.82 -25.96
CA LEU A 106 8.71 -28.23 -25.78
C LEU A 106 7.56 -29.13 -26.23
N GLN A 107 6.31 -28.80 -25.88
CA GLN A 107 5.16 -29.60 -26.32
C GLN A 107 4.95 -29.52 -27.84
N THR A 108 5.06 -28.35 -28.46
CA THR A 108 4.91 -28.20 -29.92
C THR A 108 6.02 -28.89 -30.72
N ARG A 109 7.20 -29.13 -30.14
CA ARG A 109 8.29 -29.87 -30.81
C ARG A 109 8.20 -31.39 -30.68
N ILE A 110 7.28 -31.91 -29.86
CA ILE A 110 7.09 -33.35 -29.62
C ILE A 110 5.95 -33.92 -30.49
N ILE A 111 5.21 -33.07 -31.20
CA ILE A 111 4.15 -33.43 -32.16
C ILE A 111 4.67 -33.22 -33.58
#